data_AF-A0A1J5QZT8-F1
#
_entry.id   AF-A0A1J5QZT8-F1
#
_cell.length_a   1.000
_cell.length_b   1.000
_cell.length_c   1.000
_cell.angle_alpha   90.00
_cell.angle_beta   90.00
_cell.angle_gamma   90.00
#
_symmetry.space_group_name_H-M   'P 1'
#
loop_
_entity.id
_entity.type
_entity.pdbx_description
1 polymer ?
#
loop_
_entity_poly.entity_id
_entity_poly.type
_entity_poly.pdbx_seq_one_letter_code
_entity_poly.pdbx_strand_id
1 'polypeptide(L)' 'MFEICDRIAVLARGRLSPLVPIAEADSARIGAWMSGLWDEPQGDAPASDKEAAHVAA' A
#
# COMPACT_ATOMS: atom_id res chain seq x y z
N MET A 1 -1.15 -9.19 14.62
CA MET A 1 -1.99 -8.50 13.59
C MET A 1 -1.69 -9.03 12.20
N PHE A 2 -0.42 -9.15 11.81
CA PHE A 2 -0.02 -9.85 10.57
C PHE A 2 -0.52 -11.31 10.49
N GLU A 3 -0.63 -12.02 11.62
CA GLU A 3 -1.10 -13.42 11.65
C GLU A 3 -2.61 -13.63 11.47
N ILE A 4 -3.41 -12.56 11.46
CA ILE A 4 -4.89 -12.65 11.33
C ILE A 4 -5.35 -12.15 9.95
N CYS A 5 -4.50 -11.42 9.24
CA CYS A 5 -4.86 -10.79 7.97
C CYS A 5 -4.16 -11.50 6.80
N ASP A 6 -4.92 -11.86 5.78
CA ASP A 6 -4.35 -12.42 4.54
C ASP A 6 -3.55 -11.39 3.75
N ARG A 7 -3.90 -10.10 3.90
CA ARG A 7 -3.32 -8.97 3.17
C ARG A 7 -3.22 -7.71 4.02
N ILE A 8 -2.29 -6.83 3.67
CA ILE A 8 -2.03 -5.55 4.34
C ILE A 8 -1.92 -4.40 3.34
N ALA A 9 -2.23 -3.19 3.77
CA ALA A 9 -1.94 -1.95 3.06
C ALA A 9 -1.55 -0.86 4.06
N VAL A 10 -0.79 0.13 3.60
CA VAL A 10 -0.35 1.28 4.38
C VAL A 10 -1.08 2.52 3.92
N LEU A 11 -1.70 3.24 4.85
CA LEU A 11 -2.27 4.57 4.63
C LEU A 11 -1.30 5.61 5.21
N ALA A 12 -0.70 6.43 4.35
CA ALA A 12 0.21 7.49 4.76
C ALA A 12 -0.09 8.77 3.98
N ARG A 13 -0.22 9.91 4.68
CA ARG A 13 -0.53 11.23 4.09
C ARG A 13 -1.75 11.22 3.15
N GLY A 14 -2.78 10.45 3.51
CA GLY A 14 -4.00 10.33 2.69
C GLY A 14 -3.84 9.46 1.43
N ARG A 15 -2.69 8.84 1.19
CA ARG A 15 -2.46 7.89 0.10
C ARG A 15 -2.43 6.46 0.65
N LEU A 16 -3.18 5.57 0.01
CA LEU A 16 -3.21 4.15 0.33
C LEU A 16 -2.24 3.38 -0.59
N SER A 17 -1.47 2.46 -0.01
CA SER A 17 -0.60 1.55 -0.76
C SER A 17 -1.43 0.51 -1.54
N PRO A 18 -0.83 -0.15 -2.53
CA PRO A 18 -1.36 -1.42 -3.02
C PRO A 18 -1.54 -2.43 -1.88
N LEU A 19 -2.54 -3.30 -2.03
CA LEU A 19 -2.80 -4.39 -1.10
C LEU A 19 -1.76 -5.50 -1.31
N VAL A 20 -1.02 -5.87 -0.26
CA VAL A 20 0.08 -6.83 -0.31
C VAL A 20 -0.29 -8.09 0.48
N PRO A 21 -0.21 -9.29 -0.11
CA PRO A 21 -0.36 -10.55 0.64
C PRO A 21 0.66 -10.64 1.77
N ILE A 22 0.26 -11.18 2.91
CA ILE A 22 1.15 -11.24 4.07
C ILE A 22 2.43 -12.04 3.79
N ALA A 23 2.34 -13.08 2.96
CA ALA A 23 3.48 -13.90 2.53
C ALA A 23 4.50 -13.13 1.67
N GLU A 24 4.10 -12.01 1.08
CA GLU A 24 4.91 -11.15 0.21
C GLU A 24 5.24 -9.81 0.88
N ALA A 25 4.82 -9.62 2.14
CA ALA A 25 5.03 -8.40 2.89
C ALA A 25 6.51 -8.28 3.30
N ASP A 26 7.22 -7.35 2.68
CA ASP A 26 8.57 -6.96 3.07
C ASP A 26 8.54 -5.78 4.04
N SER A 27 9.14 -5.96 5.22
CA SER A 27 9.15 -4.93 6.27
C SER A 27 9.88 -3.65 5.85
N ALA A 28 10.91 -3.74 5.00
CA ALA A 28 11.62 -2.56 4.51
C ALA A 28 10.74 -1.71 3.59
N ARG A 29 10.05 -2.33 2.62
CA ARG A 29 9.06 -1.68 1.77
C ARG A 29 7.90 -1.08 2.57
N ILE A 30 7.35 -1.81 3.53
CA ILE A 30 6.27 -1.31 4.39
C ILE A 30 6.73 -0.09 5.21
N GLY A 31 7.95 -0.13 5.77
CA GLY A 31 8.53 1.00 6.50
C GLY A 31 8.74 2.24 5.63
N ALA A 32 9.14 2.05 4.36
CA ALA A 32 9.23 3.14 3.39
C ALA A 32 7.85 3.79 3.16
N TRP A 33 6.81 2.99 2.91
CA TRP A 33 5.45 3.50 2.74
C TRP A 33 4.90 4.19 3.99
N MET A 34 5.18 3.66 5.19
CA MET A 34 4.78 4.30 6.46
C MET A 34 5.41 5.69 6.62
N SER A 35 6.62 5.87 6.09
CA SER A 35 7.31 7.16 6.05
C SER A 35 6.81 8.08 4.93
N GLY A 36 5.92 7.59 4.07
CA GLY A 36 5.44 8.27 2.87
C GLY A 36 6.40 8.21 1.68
N LEU A 37 7.42 7.34 1.74
CA LEU A 37 8.36 7.08 0.66
C LEU A 37 7.78 5.96 -0.22
N TRP A 38 7.22 6.34 -1.37
CA TRP A 38 6.70 5.41 -2.35
C TRP A 38 7.82 5.02 -3.34
N ASP A 39 7.84 3.77 -3.78
CA ASP A 39 8.76 3.26 -4.82
C ASP A 39 8.26 3.78 -6.17
N GLU A 40 8.36 5.09 -6.37
CA GLU A 40 8.09 5.75 -7.63
C GLU A 40 9.46 6.05 -8.25
N PRO A 41 9.71 5.65 -9.52
CA PRO A 41 10.82 6.25 -10.26
C PRO A 41 10.57 7.76 -10.24
N GLN A 42 11.51 8.55 -9.73
CA GLN A 42 11.37 10.01 -9.66
C GLN A 42 10.95 10.56 -11.03
N GLY A 43 9.68 10.94 -11.15
CA GLY A 43 9.11 11.42 -12.41
C GLY A 43 7.61 11.66 -12.25
N ASP A 44 7.28 12.87 -11.79
CA ASP A 44 6.04 13.63 -11.95
C ASP A 44 4.65 12.94 -11.71
N ALA A 45 3.83 13.61 -10.91
CA ALA A 45 2.43 13.31 -10.57
C ALA A 45 1.51 13.12 -11.83
N PRO A 46 0.30 12.50 -11.76
CA PRO A 46 -0.65 12.54 -10.66
C PRO A 46 -1.24 11.18 -10.23
N ALA A 47 -1.99 11.24 -9.11
CA ALA A 47 -2.74 10.15 -8.51
C ALA A 47 -3.36 9.20 -9.54
N SER A 48 -2.82 7.98 -9.63
CA SER A 48 -3.53 6.88 -10.26
C SER A 48 -4.62 6.44 -9.31
N ASP A 49 -5.83 6.90 -9.60
CA ASP A 49 -7.08 6.19 -9.36
C ASP A 49 -6.89 4.68 -9.53
N LYS A 50 -6.74 4.00 -8.40
CA LYS A 50 -7.31 2.67 -8.19
C LYS A 50 -8.33 2.77 -7.07
N GLU A 51 -9.27 3.70 -7.23
CA GLU A 51 -10.48 3.68 -6.41
C GLU A 51 -11.32 2.45 -6.81
N ALA A 52 -11.84 1.79 -5.79
CA ALA A 52 -12.98 0.88 -5.81
C ALA A 52 -12.89 -0.41 -6.65
N ALA A 53 -12.36 -1.47 -6.02
CA ALA A 53 -12.88 -2.82 -6.25
C ALA A 53 -12.93 -3.64 -4.96
N HIS A 54 -13.51 -3.10 -3.89
CA HIS A 54 -13.89 -3.87 -2.70
C HIS A 54 -15.21 -3.36 -2.11
N VAL A 55 -16.27 -3.32 -2.92
CA VAL A 55 -17.65 -3.53 -2.45
C VAL A 55 -18.33 -4.47 -3.43
N ALA A 56 -18.27 -5.77 -3.13
CA ALA A 56 -19.13 -6.80 -3.70
C ALA A 56 -19.38 -7.86 -2.63
N ALA A 57 -20.34 -7.57 -1.75
CA ALA A 57 -21.22 -8.50 -1.05
C ALA A 57 -22.24 -7.69 -0.24
#